data_AF-A0A9E6WH00-F1
#
_entry.id   AF-A0A9E6WH00-F1
#
_cell.length_a   1.000
_cell.length_b   1.000
_cell.length_c   1.000
_cell.angle_alpha   90.00
_cell.angle_beta   90.00
_cell.angle_gamma   90.00
#
_symmetry.space_group_name_H-M   'P 1'
#
loop_
_entity.id
_entity.type
_entity.pdbx_description
1 polymer ?
#
loop_
_entity_poly.entity_id
_entity_poly.type
_entity_poly.pdbx_seq_one_letter_code
_entity_poly.pdbx_strand_id
1 'polypeptide(L)'
;MKPVVFLHVPKTAGQTIHSELVRLVGGPAFVSPVRVHTQAAETAQMPTGYRLYSGHIDWIGLDLLPRHSFVFSVLRDPRERIASFYFYLLREARAMDRATLDLPQNLGKRMILDRSADDYFFGGDDDWQRFVLDHYDNFYCSYFATRRMRGHALLDSLSDAEILKRAQGGLDRLTAVYSTD
;
A
#
# COMPACT_ATOMS: atom_id res chain seq x y z
N MET A 1 -11.35 -22.99 -6.90
CA MET A 1 -11.90 -21.63 -6.74
C MET A 1 -10.97 -20.65 -7.44
N LYS A 2 -11.51 -19.62 -8.10
CA LYS A 2 -10.69 -18.52 -8.65
C LYS A 2 -10.08 -17.72 -7.50
N PRO A 3 -8.79 -17.37 -7.51
CA PRO A 3 -8.20 -16.56 -6.45
C PRO A 3 -8.83 -15.18 -6.38
N VAL A 4 -8.95 -14.65 -5.16
CA VAL A 4 -9.28 -13.25 -4.90
C VAL A 4 -7.97 -12.52 -4.58
N VAL A 5 -7.74 -11.40 -5.26
CA VAL A 5 -6.58 -10.53 -5.05
C VAL A 5 -7.11 -9.18 -4.60
N PHE A 6 -6.99 -8.90 -3.31
CA PHE A 6 -7.30 -7.61 -2.74
C PHE A 6 -6.01 -6.80 -2.59
N LEU A 7 -5.80 -5.87 -3.53
CA LEU A 7 -4.70 -4.91 -3.52
C LEU A 7 -5.00 -3.84 -2.46
N HIS A 8 -4.62 -4.13 -1.22
CA HIS A 8 -4.99 -3.32 -0.07
C HIS A 8 -4.07 -2.11 0.06
N VAL A 9 -4.59 -0.94 -0.30
CA VAL A 9 -3.95 0.35 -0.02
C VAL A 9 -4.14 0.73 1.46
N PRO A 10 -3.10 1.17 2.19
CA PRO A 10 -3.25 1.58 3.57
C PRO A 10 -4.36 2.62 3.76
N LYS A 11 -5.13 2.43 4.83
CA LYS A 11 -6.19 3.33 5.33
C LYS A 11 -7.47 3.39 4.49
N THR A 12 -7.77 2.32 3.75
CA THR A 12 -9.02 2.16 2.97
C THR A 12 -9.90 1.01 3.50
N ALA A 13 -10.05 0.93 4.83
CA ALA A 13 -10.85 -0.10 5.53
C ALA A 13 -10.40 -1.57 5.31
N GLY A 14 -9.19 -1.80 4.80
CA GLY A 14 -8.81 -3.13 4.35
C GLY A 14 -8.59 -4.20 5.41
N GLN A 15 -8.46 -3.87 6.71
CA GLN A 15 -8.44 -4.90 7.76
C GLN A 15 -9.80 -5.61 7.89
N THR A 16 -10.89 -4.85 7.85
CA THR A 16 -12.25 -5.41 7.89
C THR A 16 -12.52 -6.27 6.65
N ILE A 17 -12.18 -5.76 5.46
CA ILE A 17 -12.32 -6.49 4.20
C ILE A 17 -11.47 -7.76 4.23
N HIS A 18 -10.22 -7.67 4.68
CA HIS A 18 -9.33 -8.83 4.79
C HIS A 18 -9.97 -9.93 5.65
N SER A 19 -10.43 -9.62 6.86
CA SER A 19 -11.06 -10.59 7.76
C SER A 19 -12.26 -11.29 7.13
N GLU A 20 -13.13 -10.55 6.43
CA GLU A 20 -14.26 -11.15 5.72
C GLU A 20 -13.82 -12.04 4.55
N LEU A 21 -12.80 -11.62 3.79
CA LEU A 21 -12.25 -12.46 2.72
C LEU A 21 -11.62 -13.74 3.28
N VAL A 22 -10.90 -13.68 4.41
CA VAL A 22 -10.35 -14.87 5.09
C VAL A 22 -11.47 -15.85 5.43
N ARG A 23 -12.60 -15.36 5.98
CA ARG A 23 -13.78 -16.18 6.26
C ARG A 23 -14.35 -16.81 4.99
N LEU A 24 -14.50 -16.03 3.91
CA LEU A 24 -15.06 -16.48 2.64
C LEU A 24 -14.20 -17.53 1.91
N VAL A 25 -12.87 -17.46 2.02
CA VAL A 25 -11.98 -18.46 1.41
C VAL A 25 -11.82 -19.73 2.25
N GLY A 26 -12.39 -19.79 3.45
CA GLY A 26 -12.36 -20.96 4.33
C GLY A 26 -11.24 -20.95 5.37
N GLY A 27 -10.69 -19.78 5.69
CA GLY A 27 -9.73 -19.60 6.78
C GLY A 27 -8.28 -19.31 6.35
N PRO A 28 -7.38 -19.10 7.32
CA PRO A 28 -6.01 -18.60 7.09
C PRO A 28 -5.14 -19.50 6.20
N ALA A 29 -5.37 -20.82 6.20
CA ALA A 29 -4.61 -21.77 5.39
C ALA A 29 -4.71 -21.52 3.87
N PHE A 30 -5.72 -20.78 3.43
CA PHE A 30 -5.94 -20.42 2.03
C PHE A 30 -5.46 -19.01 1.67
N VAL A 31 -4.84 -18.31 2.62
CA VAL A 31 -4.35 -16.93 2.48
C VAL A 31 -2.86 -16.98 2.19
N SER A 32 -2.42 -16.20 1.20
CA SER A 32 -1.00 -16.06 0.90
C SER A 32 -0.22 -15.57 2.12
N PRO A 33 0.95 -16.16 2.44
CA PRO A 33 1.77 -15.74 3.58
C PRO A 33 2.41 -14.37 3.36
N VAL A 34 2.53 -13.93 2.10
CA VAL A 34 3.04 -12.61 1.76
C VAL A 34 1.90 -11.59 1.84
N ARG A 35 2.01 -10.66 2.78
CA ARG A 35 1.02 -9.62 3.07
C ARG A 35 1.61 -8.22 3.13
N VAL A 36 2.94 -8.09 3.10
CA VAL A 36 3.65 -6.82 3.06
C VAL A 36 4.78 -6.94 2.04
N HIS A 37 4.99 -5.90 1.24
CA HIS A 37 5.94 -5.90 0.12
C HIS A 37 7.39 -6.19 0.50
N THR A 38 7.76 -5.99 1.77
CA THR A 38 9.11 -6.29 2.27
C THR A 38 9.31 -7.76 2.67
N GLN A 39 8.26 -8.60 2.67
CA GLN A 39 8.35 -10.01 3.11
C GLN A 39 8.91 -10.95 2.04
N ALA A 40 8.90 -10.55 0.78
CA ALA A 40 9.41 -11.33 -0.33
C ALA A 40 9.96 -10.41 -1.43
N ALA A 41 10.89 -10.94 -2.24
CA ALA A 41 11.33 -10.24 -3.44
C ALA A 41 10.14 -9.92 -4.35
N GLU A 42 10.26 -8.85 -5.15
CA GLU A 42 9.18 -8.29 -5.97
C GLU A 42 8.45 -9.34 -6.85
N THR A 43 9.20 -10.28 -7.43
CA THR A 43 8.67 -11.35 -8.29
C THR A 43 8.05 -12.52 -7.52
N ALA A 44 8.25 -12.57 -6.20
CA ALA A 44 7.83 -13.67 -5.32
C ALA A 44 6.67 -13.28 -4.39
N GLN A 45 6.10 -12.08 -4.52
CA GLN A 45 5.03 -11.61 -3.62
C GLN A 45 3.66 -12.24 -3.88
N MET A 46 3.48 -12.92 -5.02
CA MET A 46 2.23 -13.61 -5.37
C MET A 46 2.49 -15.10 -5.66
N PRO A 47 2.93 -15.90 -4.65
CA PRO A 47 3.18 -17.33 -4.84
C PRO A 47 1.90 -18.07 -5.19
N THR A 48 1.95 -19.06 -6.08
CA THR A 48 0.76 -19.84 -6.47
C THR A 48 0.24 -20.74 -5.34
N GLY A 49 -0.99 -21.25 -5.48
CA GLY A 49 -1.57 -22.22 -4.54
C GLY A 49 -2.52 -21.65 -3.49
N TYR A 50 -2.69 -20.33 -3.41
CA TYR A 50 -3.59 -19.67 -2.46
C TYR A 50 -4.89 -19.20 -3.11
N ARG A 51 -5.95 -19.05 -2.29
CA ARG A 51 -7.25 -18.54 -2.72
C ARG A 51 -7.42 -17.06 -2.43
N LEU A 52 -6.64 -16.50 -1.50
CA LEU A 52 -6.65 -15.08 -1.15
C LEU A 52 -5.24 -14.50 -1.15
N TYR A 53 -5.06 -13.42 -1.88
CA TYR A 53 -3.89 -12.54 -1.79
C TYR A 53 -4.40 -11.19 -1.26
N SER A 54 -3.95 -10.79 -0.07
CA SER A 54 -4.45 -9.56 0.55
C SER A 54 -3.43 -8.98 1.51
N GLY A 55 -3.03 -7.75 1.23
CA GLY A 55 -2.01 -7.05 1.98
C GLY A 55 -1.48 -5.83 1.26
N HIS A 56 -0.52 -5.17 1.89
CA HIS A 56 0.25 -4.05 1.34
C HIS A 56 1.36 -4.61 0.47
N ILE A 57 1.00 -5.23 -0.65
CA ILE A 57 1.90 -5.96 -1.55
C ILE A 57 2.06 -5.24 -2.88
N ASP A 58 3.21 -5.44 -3.50
CA ASP A 58 3.41 -5.21 -4.92
C ASP A 58 2.62 -6.24 -5.71
N TRP A 59 2.22 -5.88 -6.92
CA TRP A 59 1.38 -6.72 -7.77
C TRP A 59 1.95 -6.92 -9.16
N ILE A 60 3.29 -6.88 -9.25
CA ILE A 60 4.07 -7.26 -10.43
C ILE A 60 3.82 -8.73 -10.80
N GLY A 61 3.71 -9.59 -9.79
CA GLY A 61 3.43 -11.03 -9.95
C GLY A 61 2.00 -11.38 -10.37
N LEU A 62 1.10 -10.40 -10.59
CA LEU A 62 -0.30 -10.68 -10.92
C LEU A 62 -0.45 -11.58 -12.17
N ASP A 63 0.45 -11.43 -13.13
CA ASP A 63 0.46 -12.20 -14.38
C ASP A 63 0.78 -13.70 -14.18
N LEU A 64 1.30 -14.07 -13.00
CA LEU A 64 1.57 -15.47 -12.61
C LEU A 64 0.32 -16.18 -12.07
N LEU A 65 -0.72 -15.42 -11.71
CA LEU A 65 -1.95 -15.97 -11.18
C LEU A 65 -2.89 -16.41 -12.31
N PRO A 66 -3.85 -17.33 -12.03
CA PRO A 66 -4.83 -17.75 -13.02
C PRO A 66 -5.56 -16.56 -13.66
N ARG A 67 -5.73 -16.58 -14.99
CA ARG A 67 -6.36 -15.51 -15.81
C ARG A 67 -7.74 -15.04 -15.35
N HIS A 68 -8.43 -15.81 -14.51
CA HIS A 68 -9.76 -15.49 -13.99
C HIS A 68 -9.75 -15.10 -12.51
N SER A 69 -8.62 -14.66 -11.96
CA SER A 69 -8.55 -14.13 -10.60
C SER A 69 -9.43 -12.88 -10.48
N PHE A 70 -10.16 -12.75 -9.38
CA PHE A 70 -10.93 -11.54 -9.08
C PHE A 70 -10.01 -10.54 -8.38
N VAL A 71 -9.60 -9.50 -9.10
CA VAL A 71 -8.62 -8.51 -8.62
C VAL A 71 -9.34 -7.21 -8.31
N PHE A 72 -9.17 -6.67 -7.12
CA PHE A 72 -9.81 -5.41 -6.78
C PHE A 72 -9.00 -4.60 -5.78
N SER A 73 -9.32 -3.31 -5.70
CA SER A 73 -8.86 -2.41 -4.65
C SER A 73 -10.02 -1.58 -4.11
N VAL A 74 -9.79 -0.97 -2.96
CA VAL A 74 -10.72 -0.02 -2.34
C VAL A 74 -9.96 1.28 -2.12
N LEU A 75 -10.52 2.36 -2.63
CA LEU A 75 -10.00 3.71 -2.52
C LEU A 75 -10.77 4.48 -1.46
N ARG A 76 -10.23 5.65 -1.13
CA ARG A 76 -10.82 6.65 -0.24
C ARG A 76 -10.38 8.01 -0.77
N ASP A 77 -11.14 9.06 -0.47
CA ASP A 77 -10.67 10.43 -0.67
C ASP A 77 -9.18 10.58 -0.28
N PRO A 78 -8.31 11.07 -1.19
CA PRO A 78 -6.87 11.12 -0.95
C PRO A 78 -6.48 11.95 0.28
N ARG A 79 -7.19 13.04 0.57
CA ARG A 79 -6.89 13.91 1.71
C ARG A 79 -7.24 13.21 3.01
N GLU A 80 -8.41 12.57 3.07
CA GLU A 80 -8.79 11.76 4.22
C GLU A 80 -7.86 10.57 4.44
N ARG A 81 -7.39 9.92 3.37
CA ARG A 81 -6.42 8.82 3.47
C ARG A 81 -5.11 9.31 4.09
N ILE A 82 -4.57 10.43 3.62
CA ILE A 82 -3.34 11.04 4.13
C ILE A 82 -3.51 11.39 5.62
N ALA A 83 -4.59 12.10 5.98
CA ALA A 83 -4.88 12.44 7.37
C ALA A 83 -5.04 11.19 8.24
N SER A 84 -5.78 10.18 7.78
CA SER A 84 -5.96 8.92 8.49
C SER A 84 -4.64 8.18 8.70
N PHE A 85 -3.72 8.25 7.73
CA PHE A 85 -2.42 7.60 7.86
C PHE A 85 -1.51 8.34 8.84
N TYR A 86 -1.44 9.68 8.73
CA TYR A 86 -0.71 10.54 9.65
C TYR A 86 -1.15 10.32 11.11
N PHE A 87 -2.45 10.44 11.40
CA PHE A 87 -2.95 10.27 12.76
C PHE A 87 -2.81 8.83 13.28
N TYR A 88 -2.86 7.84 12.39
CA TYR A 88 -2.52 6.47 12.75
C TYR A 88 -1.06 6.36 13.20
N LEU A 89 -0.10 6.84 12.39
CA LEU A 89 1.31 6.78 12.76
C LEU A 89 1.60 7.58 14.03
N LEU A 90 0.96 8.74 14.23
CA LEU A 90 1.10 9.54 15.45
C LEU A 90 0.62 8.78 16.68
N ARG A 91 -0.52 8.10 16.59
CA ARG A 91 -1.03 7.26 17.68
C ARG A 91 -0.09 6.10 17.97
N GLU A 92 0.38 5.39 16.94
CA GLU A 92 1.35 4.30 17.10
C GLU A 92 2.64 4.79 17.73
N ALA A 93 3.14 5.97 17.31
CA ALA A 93 4.35 6.56 17.84
C ALA A 93 4.21 6.91 19.34
N ARG A 94 3.08 7.51 19.74
CA ARG A 94 2.79 7.85 21.14
C ARG A 94 2.70 6.63 22.06
N ALA A 95 2.39 5.46 21.52
CA ALA A 95 2.27 4.22 22.27
C ALA A 95 3.60 3.47 22.41
N MET A 96 4.67 3.91 21.74
CA MET A 96 5.98 3.26 21.77
C MET A 96 6.91 3.89 22.81
N ASP A 97 7.77 3.06 23.38
CA ASP A 97 8.89 3.56 24.18
C ASP A 97 10.01 4.14 23.29
N ARG A 98 10.94 4.86 23.91
CA ARG A 98 12.01 5.54 23.17
C ARG A 98 12.94 4.57 22.46
N ALA A 99 13.29 3.45 23.10
CA ALA A 99 14.17 2.45 22.52
C ALA A 99 13.59 1.86 21.23
N THR A 100 12.28 1.63 21.18
CA THR A 100 11.56 1.15 19.99
C THR A 100 11.49 2.23 18.92
N LEU A 101 11.23 3.49 19.29
CA LEU A 101 11.18 4.62 18.34
C LEU A 101 12.53 4.91 17.67
N ASP A 102 13.63 4.66 18.36
CA ASP A 102 14.98 4.87 17.83
C ASP A 102 15.41 3.79 16.81
N LEU A 103 14.63 2.72 16.63
CA LEU A 103 14.88 1.72 15.60
C LEU A 103 14.65 2.30 14.18
N PRO A 104 15.50 1.98 13.18
CA PRO A 104 15.43 2.59 11.84
C PRO A 104 14.07 2.46 11.15
N GLN A 105 13.39 1.32 11.30
CA GLN A 105 12.07 1.08 10.72
C GLN A 105 10.95 1.98 11.29
N ASN A 106 11.21 2.63 12.43
CA ASN A 106 10.29 3.54 13.09
C ASN A 106 10.64 5.02 12.84
N LEU A 107 11.56 5.33 11.92
CA LEU A 107 11.92 6.71 11.57
C LEU A 107 10.70 7.59 11.32
N GLY A 108 9.75 7.12 10.50
CA GLY A 108 8.52 7.87 10.21
C GLY A 108 7.64 8.14 11.44
N LYS A 109 7.66 7.25 12.45
CA LYS A 109 6.95 7.42 13.73
C LYS A 109 7.72 8.32 14.69
N ARG A 110 9.05 8.28 14.69
CA ARG A 110 9.86 9.21 15.49
C ARG A 110 9.67 10.64 15.01
N MET A 111 9.78 10.84 13.70
CA MET A 111 9.70 12.17 13.07
C MET A 111 8.34 12.84 13.29
N ILE A 112 7.25 12.07 13.40
CA ILE A 112 5.91 12.61 13.63
C ILE A 112 5.70 13.17 15.05
N LEU A 113 6.51 12.74 16.03
CA LEU A 113 6.47 13.25 17.41
C LEU A 113 7.31 14.52 17.56
N ASP A 114 8.43 14.57 16.83
CA ASP A 114 9.45 15.61 16.97
C ASP A 114 9.18 16.84 16.07
N ARG A 115 8.16 16.81 15.21
CA ARG A 115 7.89 17.83 14.19
C ARG A 115 6.44 18.29 14.17
N SER A 116 6.23 19.54 13.72
CA SER A 116 4.90 19.98 13.30
C SER A 116 4.41 19.17 12.09
N ALA A 117 3.11 19.21 11.79
CA ALA A 117 2.58 18.56 10.59
C ALA A 117 3.24 19.13 9.32
N ASP A 118 3.43 20.44 9.24
CA ASP A 118 4.06 21.10 8.11
C ASP A 118 5.52 20.66 7.96
N ASP A 119 6.31 20.63 9.04
CA ASP A 119 7.71 20.18 9.01
C ASP A 119 7.84 18.67 8.72
N TYR A 120 6.81 17.88 9.05
CA TYR A 120 6.77 16.46 8.73
C TYR A 120 6.59 16.24 7.22
N PHE A 121 5.72 16.99 6.56
CA PHE A 121 5.46 16.81 5.13
C PHE A 121 6.43 17.58 4.24
N PHE A 122 6.80 18.80 4.62
CA PHE A 122 7.52 19.73 3.74
C PHE A 122 8.95 20.06 4.19
N GLY A 123 9.33 19.70 5.43
CA GLY A 123 10.68 19.90 5.96
C GLY A 123 11.60 18.68 5.78
N GLY A 124 12.79 18.71 6.37
CA GLY A 124 13.75 17.59 6.32
C GLY A 124 14.72 17.64 5.14
N ASP A 125 15.47 16.55 4.94
CA ASP A 125 16.42 16.37 3.86
C ASP A 125 15.81 15.60 2.68
N ASP A 126 16.59 15.41 1.61
CA ASP A 126 16.15 14.70 0.40
C ASP A 126 15.72 13.26 0.69
N ASP A 127 16.37 12.58 1.63
CA ASP A 127 16.00 11.22 2.04
C ASP A 127 14.64 11.19 2.73
N TRP A 128 14.37 12.16 3.60
CA TRP A 128 13.06 12.30 4.21
C TRP A 128 11.99 12.67 3.18
N GLN A 129 12.29 13.55 2.23
CA GLN A 129 11.35 13.89 1.17
C GLN A 129 11.05 12.68 0.27
N ARG A 130 12.04 11.85 -0.06
CA ARG A 130 11.81 10.54 -0.72
C ARG A 130 10.85 9.65 0.07
N PHE A 131 10.99 9.60 1.39
CA PHE A 131 10.05 8.87 2.25
C PHE A 131 8.62 9.45 2.13
N VAL A 132 8.46 10.77 2.18
CA VAL A 132 7.15 11.42 2.08
C VAL A 132 6.50 11.10 0.72
N LEU A 133 7.27 11.21 -0.37
CA LEU A 133 6.81 10.91 -1.73
C LEU A 133 6.36 9.44 -1.89
N ASP A 134 7.10 8.49 -1.35
CA ASP A 134 6.74 7.06 -1.43
C ASP A 134 5.48 6.69 -0.63
N HIS A 135 5.16 7.42 0.44
CA HIS A 135 4.12 7.01 1.40
C HIS A 135 2.83 7.84 1.30
N TYR A 136 2.93 9.09 0.84
CA TYR A 136 1.84 10.06 0.86
C TYR A 136 1.52 10.62 -0.52
N ASP A 137 2.51 11.15 -1.23
CA ASP A 137 2.28 11.91 -2.46
C ASP A 137 1.72 11.03 -3.57
N ASN A 138 0.57 11.45 -4.11
CA ASN A 138 -0.13 10.79 -5.23
C ASN A 138 -0.07 9.26 -5.17
N PHE A 139 -0.20 8.69 -3.96
CA PHE A 139 0.14 7.29 -3.71
C PHE A 139 -0.61 6.33 -4.62
N TYR A 140 -1.89 6.60 -4.88
CA TYR A 140 -2.70 5.80 -5.79
C TYR A 140 -2.11 5.78 -7.21
N CYS A 141 -1.76 6.95 -7.74
CA CYS A 141 -1.15 7.08 -9.05
C CYS A 141 0.16 6.30 -9.11
N SER A 142 1.02 6.46 -8.12
CA SER A 142 2.28 5.71 -8.03
C SER A 142 2.06 4.19 -7.97
N TYR A 143 1.19 3.75 -7.07
CA TYR A 143 0.92 2.32 -6.83
C TYR A 143 0.33 1.62 -8.06
N PHE A 144 -0.63 2.24 -8.73
CA PHE A 144 -1.26 1.63 -9.91
C PHE A 144 -0.40 1.77 -11.17
N ALA A 145 0.39 2.85 -11.32
CA ALA A 145 1.29 3.02 -12.45
C ALA A 145 2.49 2.06 -12.42
N THR A 146 3.05 1.83 -11.23
CA THR A 146 4.30 1.07 -11.07
C THR A 146 4.08 -0.37 -10.65
N ARG A 147 2.87 -0.67 -10.15
CA ARG A 147 2.52 -1.93 -9.49
C ARG A 147 3.26 -2.19 -8.18
N ARG A 148 3.80 -1.13 -7.53
CA ARG A 148 4.65 -1.20 -6.33
C ARG A 148 4.17 -0.30 -5.21
N MET A 149 4.28 -0.78 -3.97
CA MET A 149 4.02 -0.02 -2.74
C MET A 149 4.97 1.16 -2.54
N ARG A 150 6.21 1.06 -3.03
CA ARG A 150 7.24 2.11 -2.99
C ARG A 150 7.79 2.30 -4.39
N GLY A 151 6.98 2.94 -5.22
CA GLY A 151 7.24 3.08 -6.65
C GLY A 151 7.56 4.51 -7.10
N HIS A 152 7.53 5.51 -6.21
CA HIS A 152 7.53 6.91 -6.64
C HIS A 152 8.76 7.24 -7.49
N ALA A 153 9.95 6.81 -7.07
CA ALA A 153 11.21 7.05 -7.79
C ALA A 153 11.22 6.51 -9.24
N LEU A 154 10.35 5.54 -9.58
CA LEU A 154 10.23 5.03 -10.96
C LEU A 154 9.48 5.99 -11.88
N LEU A 155 8.94 7.08 -11.35
CA LEU A 155 8.13 8.06 -12.04
C LEU A 155 8.83 9.42 -12.18
N ASP A 156 10.00 9.63 -11.58
CA ASP A 156 10.68 10.93 -11.49
C ASP A 156 10.96 11.59 -12.87
N SER A 157 11.05 10.78 -13.94
CA SER A 157 11.30 11.27 -15.31
C SER A 157 10.02 11.46 -16.15
N LEU A 158 8.85 11.20 -15.58
CA LEU A 158 7.58 11.22 -16.30
C LEU A 158 6.79 12.48 -15.99
N SER A 159 6.03 12.94 -16.97
CA SER A 159 5.02 13.98 -16.75
C SER A 159 3.81 13.43 -15.98
N ASP A 160 3.08 14.32 -15.30
CA ASP A 160 1.82 13.96 -14.61
C ASP A 160 0.82 13.25 -15.53
N ALA A 161 0.74 13.69 -16.79
CA ALA A 161 -0.13 13.07 -17.79
C ALA A 161 0.27 11.60 -18.09
N GLU A 162 1.58 11.32 -18.14
CA GLU A 162 2.09 9.95 -18.33
C GLU A 162 1.87 9.09 -17.09
N ILE A 163 2.06 9.65 -15.89
CA ILE A 163 1.80 8.96 -14.63
C ILE A 163 0.32 8.57 -14.54
N LEU A 164 -0.59 9.51 -14.80
CA LEU A 164 -2.03 9.26 -14.81
C LEU A 164 -2.42 8.20 -15.84
N LYS A 165 -1.87 8.29 -17.06
CA LYS A 165 -2.12 7.29 -18.11
C LYS A 165 -1.66 5.89 -17.68
N ARG A 166 -0.50 5.77 -17.04
CA ARG A 166 0.00 4.49 -16.53
C ARG A 166 -0.84 3.97 -15.37
N ALA A 167 -1.24 4.85 -14.45
CA ALA A 167 -2.11 4.50 -13.33
C ALA A 167 -3.46 3.97 -13.83
N GLN A 168 -4.07 4.65 -14.81
CA GLN A 168 -5.29 4.19 -15.46
C GLN A 168 -5.10 2.83 -16.12
N GLY A 169 -4.01 2.63 -16.88
CA GLY A 169 -3.69 1.33 -17.46
C GLY A 169 -3.46 0.23 -16.42
N GLY A 170 -3.02 0.58 -15.21
CA GLY A 170 -3.00 -0.32 -14.06
C GLY A 170 -4.42 -0.66 -13.56
N LEU A 171 -5.26 0.35 -13.37
CA LEU A 171 -6.65 0.18 -12.93
C LEU A 171 -7.47 -0.66 -13.91
N ASP A 172 -7.23 -0.54 -15.22
CA ASP A 172 -7.90 -1.33 -16.27
C ASP A 172 -7.62 -2.85 -16.14
N ARG A 173 -6.59 -3.23 -15.36
CA ARG A 173 -6.27 -4.64 -15.07
C ARG A 173 -7.02 -5.19 -13.85
N LEU A 174 -7.64 -4.32 -13.06
CA LEU A 174 -8.47 -4.73 -11.94
C LEU A 174 -9.85 -5.14 -12.45
N THR A 175 -10.43 -6.15 -11.82
CA THR A 175 -11.82 -6.53 -12.07
C THR A 175 -12.81 -5.52 -11.49
N ALA A 176 -12.45 -4.87 -10.38
CA ALA A 176 -13.27 -3.85 -9.75
C ALA A 176 -12.44 -2.86 -8.92
N VAL A 177 -12.97 -1.64 -8.78
CA VAL A 177 -12.46 -0.60 -7.88
C VAL A 177 -13.64 -0.07 -7.10
N TYR A 178 -13.54 -0.07 -5.77
CA TYR A 178 -14.58 0.48 -4.90
C TYR A 178 -14.07 1.74 -4.18
N SER A 179 -14.97 2.52 -3.62
CA SER A 179 -14.64 3.67 -2.76
C SER A 179 -15.43 3.61 -1.46
N THR A 180 -14.91 4.26 -0.41
CA THR A 180 -15.56 4.35 0.92
C THR A 180 -16.24 5.70 1.16
N ASP A 181 -16.46 6.47 0.10
CA ASP A 181 -17.06 7.82 0.15
C ASP A 181 -18.58 7.77 0.42
#